data_AF-A0A1J3EC60-F1
#
_entry.id   AF-A0A1J3EC60-F1
#
_cell.length_a   1.000
_cell.length_b   1.000
_cell.length_c   1.000
_cell.angle_alpha   90.00
_cell.angle_beta   90.00
_cell.angle_gamma   90.00
#
_symmetry.space_group_name_H-M   'P 1'
#
loop_
_entity.id
_entity.type
_entity.pdbx_description
1 polymer ?
#
loop_
_entity_poly.entity_id
_entity_poly.type
_entity_poly.pdbx_seq_one_letter_code
_entity_poly.pdbx_strand_id
1 'polypeptide(L)'
;FELSLLVAESMVLLGDDIRSVLWFCFKLWRNATKNRDSESPVVGKLLCVMHYVYTQHSKPNNNNGGRIYDKNDGNSVQWELIKTTLKDLSAGYRDLDSLFSVLRGEEEECCSVGLVLPYRIEEAVNKVDDKLSYAKEIANGFARESNIMELCKSIFDKDTEEAWRVKVKMGGILTDLFNPLLEDTEEKD
;
A
#
# COMPACT_ATOMS: atom_id res chain seq x y z
N PHE A 1 11.69 -2.31 1.95
CA PHE A 1 11.14 -3.68 1.92
C PHE A 1 10.07 -3.84 3.00
N GLU A 2 10.40 -3.62 4.28
CA GLU A 2 9.47 -3.80 5.42
C GLU A 2 8.18 -2.98 5.32
N LEU A 3 8.25 -1.67 5.04
CA LEU A 3 7.05 -0.85 4.81
C LEU A 3 6.12 -1.41 3.71
N SER A 4 6.68 -2.07 2.70
CA SER A 4 5.90 -2.67 1.62
C SER A 4 5.26 -3.99 2.02
N LEU A 5 5.95 -4.77 2.86
CA LEU A 5 5.38 -5.97 3.46
C LEU A 5 4.16 -5.61 4.33
N LEU A 6 4.30 -4.61 5.20
CA LEU A 6 3.22 -4.14 6.07
C LEU A 6 2.01 -3.60 5.28
N VAL A 7 2.24 -2.96 4.13
CA VAL A 7 1.15 -2.57 3.21
C VAL A 7 0.44 -3.79 2.65
N ALA A 8 1.19 -4.78 2.16
CA ALA A 8 0.62 -5.99 1.61
C ALA A 8 -0.19 -6.78 2.66
N GLU A 9 0.35 -6.90 3.88
CA GLU A 9 -0.35 -7.50 5.01
C GLU A 9 -1.63 -6.75 5.38
N SER A 10 -1.58 -5.40 5.42
CA SER A 10 -2.76 -4.58 5.66
C SER A 10 -3.86 -4.85 4.62
N MET A 11 -3.49 -4.95 3.35
CA MET A 11 -4.45 -5.25 2.27
C MET A 11 -5.05 -6.66 2.41
N VAL A 12 -4.25 -7.65 2.78
CA VAL A 12 -4.74 -9.02 2.99
C VAL A 12 -5.61 -9.11 4.24
N LEU A 13 -5.30 -8.36 5.30
CA LEU A 13 -6.11 -8.31 6.53
C LEU A 13 -7.45 -7.60 6.34
N LEU A 14 -7.56 -6.68 5.37
CA LEU A 14 -8.85 -6.14 4.94
C LEU A 14 -9.70 -7.18 4.19
N GLY A 15 -9.09 -8.31 3.82
CA GLY A 15 -9.78 -9.49 3.29
C GLY A 15 -10.40 -9.27 1.92
N ASP A 16 -11.54 -9.92 1.69
CA ASP A 16 -12.30 -9.86 0.44
C ASP A 16 -13.15 -8.57 0.32
N ASP A 17 -13.12 -7.67 1.31
CA ASP A 17 -13.72 -6.34 1.20
C ASP A 17 -12.86 -5.46 0.29
N ILE A 18 -13.08 -5.64 -1.01
CA ILE A 18 -12.39 -4.93 -2.07
C ILE A 18 -12.51 -3.41 -1.92
N ARG A 19 -13.65 -2.92 -1.45
CA ARG A 19 -13.88 -1.48 -1.29
C ARG A 19 -12.99 -0.92 -0.20
N SER A 20 -12.87 -1.61 0.94
CA SER A 20 -11.94 -1.22 2.01
C SER A 20 -10.48 -1.31 1.56
N VAL A 21 -10.10 -2.35 0.81
CA VAL A 21 -8.74 -2.50 0.24
C VAL A 21 -8.40 -1.32 -0.68
N LEU A 22 -9.31 -0.98 -1.60
CA LEU A 22 -9.11 0.12 -2.54
C LEU A 22 -9.07 1.48 -1.82
N TRP A 23 -9.94 1.71 -0.84
CA TRP A 23 -9.92 2.92 -0.02
C TRP A 23 -8.64 3.06 0.80
N PHE A 24 -8.13 1.97 1.35
CA PHE A 24 -6.84 1.93 2.03
C PHE A 24 -5.73 2.35 1.07
N CYS A 25 -5.68 1.74 -0.11
CA CYS A 25 -4.68 2.04 -1.14
C CYS A 25 -4.72 3.52 -1.55
N PHE A 26 -5.92 4.04 -1.83
CA PHE A 26 -6.11 5.43 -2.24
C PHE A 26 -5.66 6.41 -1.15
N LYS A 27 -6.08 6.19 0.11
CA LYS A 27 -5.70 7.07 1.23
C LYS A 27 -4.20 7.02 1.48
N LEU A 28 -3.61 5.84 1.44
CA LEU A 28 -2.18 5.68 1.67
C LEU A 28 -1.38 6.36 0.55
N TRP A 29 -1.69 6.09 -0.72
CA TRP A 29 -1.03 6.73 -1.86
C TRP A 29 -1.15 8.26 -1.79
N ARG A 30 -2.36 8.79 -1.64
CA ARG A 30 -2.61 10.24 -1.55
C ARG A 30 -1.86 10.90 -0.40
N ASN A 31 -1.77 10.22 0.75
CA ASN A 31 -1.03 10.74 1.88
C ASN A 31 0.48 10.66 1.61
N ALA A 32 1.01 9.54 1.11
CA ALA A 32 2.43 9.39 0.82
C ALA A 32 2.93 10.42 -0.21
N THR A 33 2.12 10.75 -1.22
CA THR A 33 2.46 11.72 -2.28
C THR A 33 2.12 13.18 -1.95
N LYS A 34 1.56 13.46 -0.76
CA LYS A 34 1.15 14.81 -0.40
C LYS A 34 2.34 15.78 -0.47
N ASN A 35 2.23 16.78 -1.36
CA ASN A 35 3.25 17.80 -1.64
C ASN A 35 4.58 17.22 -2.18
N ARG A 36 4.55 16.05 -2.84
CA ARG A 36 5.73 15.39 -3.41
C ARG A 36 5.46 14.95 -4.84
N ASP A 37 6.53 14.65 -5.57
CA ASP A 37 6.42 14.09 -6.91
C ASP A 37 5.76 12.71 -6.84
N SER A 38 4.62 12.57 -7.53
CA SER A 38 3.92 11.30 -7.64
C SER A 38 4.68 10.27 -8.46
N GLU A 39 5.68 10.68 -9.26
CA GLU A 39 6.51 9.81 -10.10
C GLU A 39 7.78 9.30 -9.40
N SER A 40 7.95 9.58 -8.10
CA SER A 40 9.08 9.05 -7.35
C SER A 40 9.18 7.51 -7.45
N PRO A 41 10.39 6.94 -7.58
CA PRO A 41 10.59 5.49 -7.55
C PRO A 41 10.03 4.82 -6.29
N VAL A 42 10.00 5.51 -5.15
CA VAL A 42 9.43 5.00 -3.89
C VAL A 42 7.91 4.85 -4.03
N VAL A 43 7.25 5.84 -4.61
CA VAL A 43 5.79 5.83 -4.88
C VAL A 43 5.45 4.79 -5.95
N GLY A 44 6.27 4.65 -6.97
CA GLY A 44 6.16 3.59 -7.97
C GLY A 44 6.16 2.21 -7.34
N LYS A 45 7.11 1.92 -6.44
CA LYS A 45 7.17 0.63 -5.75
C LYS A 45 5.96 0.40 -4.83
N LEU A 46 5.48 1.44 -4.15
CA LEU A 46 4.23 1.39 -3.37
C LEU A 46 3.04 0.96 -4.23
N LEU A 47 2.84 1.63 -5.36
CA LEU A 47 1.75 1.32 -6.29
C LEU A 47 1.86 -0.09 -6.88
N CYS A 48 3.08 -0.55 -7.20
CA CYS A 48 3.30 -1.93 -7.65
C CYS A 48 2.88 -2.95 -6.60
N VAL A 49 3.23 -2.73 -5.33
CA VAL A 49 2.82 -3.62 -4.21
C VAL A 49 1.30 -3.65 -4.09
N MET A 50 0.66 -2.49 -4.08
CA MET A 50 -0.80 -2.39 -4.01
C MET A 50 -1.47 -3.13 -5.17
N HIS A 51 -1.05 -2.82 -6.41
CA HIS A 51 -1.62 -3.44 -7.59
C HIS A 51 -1.42 -4.95 -7.61
N TYR A 52 -0.22 -5.42 -7.26
CA TYR A 52 0.06 -6.85 -7.25
C TYR A 52 -0.82 -7.59 -6.24
N VAL A 53 -0.90 -7.11 -4.99
CA VAL A 53 -1.75 -7.72 -3.96
C VAL A 53 -3.22 -7.69 -4.37
N TYR A 54 -3.70 -6.57 -4.91
CA TYR A 54 -5.05 -6.44 -5.46
C TYR A 54 -5.31 -7.50 -6.54
N THR A 55 -4.42 -7.66 -7.52
CA THR A 55 -4.60 -8.63 -8.61
C THR A 55 -4.59 -10.09 -8.15
N GLN A 56 -3.81 -10.44 -7.12
CA GLN A 56 -3.64 -11.82 -6.66
C GLN A 56 -4.67 -12.23 -5.61
N HIS A 57 -5.12 -11.30 -4.77
CA HIS A 57 -5.89 -11.63 -3.56
C HIS A 57 -7.25 -10.95 -3.50
N SER A 58 -7.52 -9.91 -4.29
CA SER A 58 -8.71 -9.08 -4.10
C SER A 58 -9.52 -8.88 -5.39
N LYS A 59 -8.93 -9.06 -6.58
CA LYS A 59 -9.64 -8.87 -7.85
C LYS A 59 -10.78 -9.89 -7.97
N PRO A 60 -12.03 -9.45 -8.12
CA PRO A 60 -13.16 -10.36 -8.25
C PRO A 60 -13.01 -11.20 -9.53
N ASN A 61 -13.15 -12.53 -9.39
CA ASN A 61 -13.10 -13.44 -10.52
C ASN A 61 -14.34 -13.19 -11.40
N ASN A 62 -14.11 -12.84 -12.66
CA ASN A 62 -15.09 -12.31 -13.62
C ASN A 62 -16.27 -13.26 -13.94
N ASN A 63 -16.25 -14.47 -13.38
CA ASN A 63 -17.23 -15.53 -13.64
C ASN A 63 -18.48 -15.44 -12.77
N ASN A 64 -18.48 -14.64 -11.70
CA ASN A 64 -19.67 -14.37 -10.93
C ASN A 64 -20.08 -12.93 -11.20
N GLY A 65 -21.07 -12.73 -12.08
CA GLY A 65 -21.76 -11.44 -12.30
C GLY A 65 -22.57 -10.98 -11.08
N GLY A 66 -22.01 -11.14 -9.88
CA GLY A 66 -22.53 -10.66 -8.63
C GLY A 66 -22.03 -9.24 -8.39
N ARG A 67 -22.95 -8.34 -8.06
CA ARG A 67 -22.65 -7.02 -7.51
C ARG A 67 -21.48 -7.11 -6.53
N ILE A 68 -20.38 -6.44 -6.86
CA ILE A 68 -19.14 -6.41 -6.06
C ILE A 68 -19.34 -5.63 -4.75
N TYR A 69 -20.48 -4.94 -4.61
CA TYR A 69 -20.77 -4.04 -3.51
C TYR A 69 -22.11 -4.40 -2.87
N ASP A 70 -22.13 -5.52 -2.13
CA ASP A 70 -23.13 -5.62 -1.08
C ASP A 70 -22.84 -4.52 -0.05
N LYS A 71 -23.84 -3.68 0.20
CA LYS A 71 -23.84 -2.57 1.15
C LYS A 71 -23.63 -3.10 2.58
N ASN A 72 -22.44 -3.58 2.90
CA ASN A 72 -21.99 -3.56 4.27
C ASN A 72 -21.50 -2.14 4.53
N ASP A 73 -22.46 -1.29 4.91
CA ASP A 73 -22.25 0.02 5.52
C ASP A 73 -21.57 -0.09 6.92
N GLY A 74 -21.00 -1.25 7.24
CA GLY A 74 -20.41 -1.58 8.52
C GLY A 74 -18.90 -1.45 8.46
N ASN A 75 -18.38 -0.43 9.15
CA ASN A 75 -17.00 -0.38 9.64
C ASN A 75 -16.56 -1.78 10.11
N SER A 76 -15.82 -2.52 9.27
CA SER A 76 -15.25 -3.78 9.72
C SER A 76 -14.25 -3.46 10.82
N VAL A 77 -14.22 -4.28 11.87
CA VAL A 77 -13.25 -4.11 12.97
C VAL A 77 -11.82 -4.07 12.40
N GLN A 78 -11.56 -4.82 11.33
CA GLN A 78 -10.32 -4.80 10.57
C GLN A 78 -10.05 -3.43 9.93
N TRP A 79 -11.01 -2.80 9.24
CA TRP A 79 -10.86 -1.46 8.70
C TRP A 79 -10.57 -0.43 9.79
N GLU A 80 -11.31 -0.49 10.90
CA GLU A 80 -11.14 0.45 12.00
C GLU A 80 -9.76 0.36 12.67
N LEU A 81 -9.15 -0.83 12.68
CA LEU A 81 -7.77 -1.03 13.13
C LEU A 81 -6.76 -0.60 12.06
N ILE A 82 -6.93 -1.06 10.83
CA ILE A 82 -5.97 -0.82 9.73
C ILE A 82 -5.91 0.66 9.36
N LYS A 83 -7.03 1.40 9.41
CA LYS A 83 -7.01 2.85 9.18
C LYS A 83 -6.09 3.60 10.16
N THR A 84 -5.83 3.07 11.36
CA THR A 84 -4.93 3.70 12.33
C THR A 84 -3.46 3.58 11.93
N THR A 85 -3.12 2.66 11.02
CA THR A 85 -1.78 2.50 10.46
C THR A 85 -1.47 3.50 9.33
N LEU A 86 -2.51 4.05 8.68
CA LEU A 86 -2.37 4.93 7.52
C LEU A 86 -1.44 6.13 7.78
N LYS A 87 -1.52 6.72 8.98
CA LYS A 87 -0.69 7.87 9.34
C LYS A 87 0.79 7.47 9.37
N ASP A 88 1.12 6.39 10.06
CA ASP A 88 2.50 5.94 10.26
C ASP A 88 3.07 5.38 8.95
N LEU A 89 2.30 4.59 8.20
CA LEU A 89 2.68 4.15 6.84
C LEU A 89 2.97 5.34 5.93
N SER A 90 2.07 6.33 5.86
CA SER A 90 2.28 7.49 5.01
C SER A 90 3.48 8.33 5.43
N ALA A 91 3.76 8.44 6.73
CA ALA A 91 4.94 9.12 7.24
C ALA A 91 6.21 8.36 6.86
N GLY A 92 6.24 7.04 7.07
CA GLY A 92 7.36 6.18 6.70
C GLY A 92 7.68 6.23 5.20
N TYR A 93 6.67 6.23 4.33
CA TYR A 93 6.89 6.39 2.88
C TYR A 93 7.44 7.76 2.50
N ARG A 94 6.99 8.85 3.15
CA ARG A 94 7.55 10.18 2.92
C ARG A 94 8.99 10.30 3.39
N ASP A 95 9.31 9.71 4.55
CA ASP A 95 10.67 9.72 5.08
C ASP A 95 11.61 8.85 4.23
N LEU A 96 11.12 7.71 3.74
CA LEU A 96 11.84 6.86 2.78
C LEU A 96 12.08 7.56 1.44
N ASP A 97 11.08 8.27 0.94
CA ASP A 97 11.18 9.07 -0.29
C ASP A 97 12.24 10.18 -0.15
N SER A 98 12.20 10.95 0.94
CA SER A 98 13.25 11.95 1.23
C SER A 98 14.63 11.31 1.39
N LEU A 99 14.74 10.17 2.07
CA LEU A 99 16.03 9.49 2.21
C LEU A 99 16.57 9.08 0.84
N PHE A 100 15.70 8.62 -0.06
CA PHE A 100 16.08 8.26 -1.41
C PHE A 100 16.56 9.47 -2.22
N SER A 101 15.87 10.62 -2.13
CA SER A 101 16.29 11.87 -2.79
C SER A 101 17.64 12.37 -2.27
N VAL A 102 17.84 12.33 -0.95
CA VAL A 102 19.13 12.65 -0.30
C VAL A 102 20.24 11.74 -0.83
N LEU A 103 20.03 10.43 -0.86
CA LEU A 103 21.03 9.47 -1.33
C LEU A 103 21.37 9.65 -2.82
N ARG A 104 20.47 10.24 -3.61
CA ARG A 104 20.70 10.61 -5.01
C ARG A 104 21.39 11.96 -5.20
N GLY A 105 21.55 12.74 -4.13
CA GLY A 105 22.06 14.10 -4.21
C GLY A 105 21.09 15.08 -4.86
N GLU A 106 19.79 14.76 -4.87
CA GLU A 106 18.72 15.61 -5.42
C GLU A 106 18.26 16.69 -4.42
N GLU A 107 18.55 16.51 -3.13
CA GLU A 107 18.34 17.51 -2.07
C GLU A 107 19.70 17.97 -1.51
N GLU A 108 19.90 19.29 -1.40
CA GLU A 108 21.09 19.89 -0.78
C GLU A 108 21.04 19.65 0.73
N GLU A 109 21.84 18.72 1.23
CA GLU A 109 21.63 18.19 2.58
C GLU A 109 22.20 19.10 3.69
N CYS A 110 21.40 19.27 4.75
CA CYS A 110 21.94 19.52 6.08
C CYS A 110 22.21 18.14 6.71
N CYS A 111 23.47 17.78 6.95
CA CYS A 111 23.95 16.43 7.33
C CYS A 111 23.22 15.75 8.51
N SER A 112 22.40 16.48 9.27
CA SER A 112 21.59 15.97 10.36
C SER A 112 20.29 15.29 9.90
N VAL A 113 19.75 15.62 8.74
CA VAL A 113 18.45 15.10 8.26
C VAL A 113 18.57 13.65 7.79
N GLY A 114 19.57 13.30 6.98
CA GLY A 114 19.80 11.92 6.52
C GLY A 114 20.13 10.94 7.62
N LEU A 115 20.66 11.39 8.76
CA LEU A 115 20.88 10.53 9.94
C LEU A 115 19.58 10.22 10.71
N VAL A 116 18.60 11.13 10.65
CA VAL A 116 17.33 10.99 11.39
C VAL A 116 16.29 10.21 10.59
N LEU A 117 16.32 10.27 9.26
CA LEU A 117 15.34 9.60 8.40
C LEU A 117 15.29 8.07 8.60
N PRO A 118 16.42 7.32 8.66
CA PRO A 118 16.38 5.89 8.94
C PRO A 118 15.67 5.54 10.25
N TYR A 119 15.92 6.29 11.32
CA TYR A 119 15.26 6.10 12.61
C TYR A 119 13.75 6.35 12.53
N ARG A 120 13.32 7.39 11.81
CA ARG A 120 11.88 7.68 11.62
C ARG A 120 11.18 6.62 10.78
N ILE A 121 11.87 6.05 9.80
CA ILE A 121 11.38 4.93 8.99
C ILE A 121 11.21 3.68 9.87
N GLU A 122 12.24 3.34 10.67
CA GLU A 122 12.20 2.22 11.61
C GLU A 122 11.08 2.40 12.66
N GLU A 123 10.94 3.60 13.22
CA GLU A 123 9.86 3.92 14.15
C GLU A 123 8.47 3.74 13.50
N ALA A 124 8.31 4.13 12.24
CA ALA A 124 7.07 3.92 11.50
C ALA A 124 6.79 2.43 11.25
N VAL A 125 7.81 1.65 10.90
CA VAL A 125 7.71 0.19 10.74
C VAL A 125 7.22 -0.45 12.04
N ASN A 126 7.89 -0.18 13.16
CA ASN A 126 7.54 -0.77 14.45
C ASN A 126 6.11 -0.41 14.89
N LYS A 127 5.71 0.86 14.75
CA LYS A 127 4.35 1.30 15.10
C LYS A 127 3.27 0.60 14.29
N VAL A 128 3.54 0.34 13.01
CA VAL A 128 2.59 -0.33 12.12
C VAL A 128 2.57 -1.82 12.42
N ASP A 129 3.72 -2.45 12.61
CA ASP A 129 3.85 -3.87 12.94
C ASP A 129 3.15 -4.21 14.27
N ASP A 130 3.31 -3.38 15.31
CA ASP A 130 2.59 -3.52 16.58
C ASP A 130 1.07 -3.50 16.39
N LYS A 131 0.58 -2.55 15.57
CA LYS A 131 -0.86 -2.42 15.27
C LYS A 131 -1.40 -3.58 14.45
N LEU A 132 -0.62 -4.07 13.50
CA LEU A 132 -1.00 -5.20 12.65
C LEU A 132 -0.94 -6.51 13.42
N SER A 133 0.01 -6.69 14.34
CA SER A 133 0.07 -7.86 15.23
C SER A 133 -1.24 -8.05 16.00
N TYR A 134 -1.78 -6.95 16.56
CA TYR A 134 -3.10 -6.98 17.21
C TYR A 134 -4.24 -7.33 16.23
N ALA A 135 -4.22 -6.80 15.01
CA ALA A 135 -5.22 -7.11 14.00
C ALA A 135 -5.16 -8.57 13.53
N LYS A 136 -3.95 -9.15 13.43
CA LYS A 136 -3.70 -10.56 13.06
C LYS A 136 -4.25 -11.52 14.12
N GLU A 137 -4.10 -11.20 15.40
CA GLU A 137 -4.67 -11.97 16.50
C GLU A 137 -6.21 -12.04 16.42
N ILE A 138 -6.86 -10.91 16.14
CA ILE A 138 -8.32 -10.84 16.00
C ILE A 138 -8.82 -11.56 14.75
N ALA A 139 -8.02 -11.56 13.67
CA ALA A 139 -8.35 -12.22 12.41
C ALA A 139 -8.15 -13.75 12.43
N ASN A 140 -7.93 -14.36 13.60
CA ASN A 140 -7.86 -15.80 13.83
C ASN A 140 -6.81 -16.53 12.97
N GLY A 141 -5.59 -15.98 12.92
CA GLY A 141 -4.43 -16.67 12.34
C GLY A 141 -4.54 -16.82 10.83
N PHE A 142 -4.38 -15.72 10.10
CA PHE A 142 -4.26 -15.75 8.64
C PHE A 142 -3.01 -16.54 8.22
N ALA A 143 -3.19 -17.80 7.83
CA ALA A 143 -2.15 -18.70 7.32
C ALA A 143 -1.56 -18.29 5.94
N ARG A 144 -1.68 -17.02 5.53
CA ARG A 144 -1.22 -16.48 4.23
C ARG A 144 0.13 -15.76 4.28
N GLU A 145 0.75 -15.61 5.45
CA GLU A 145 1.98 -14.82 5.64
C GLU A 145 3.16 -15.28 4.76
N SER A 146 3.34 -16.59 4.53
CA SER A 146 4.47 -17.11 3.74
C SER A 146 4.44 -16.65 2.28
N ASN A 147 3.25 -16.54 1.69
CA ASN A 147 3.10 -16.19 0.28
C ASN A 147 3.29 -14.67 0.06
N ILE A 148 2.93 -13.84 1.04
CA ILE A 148 3.03 -12.38 0.94
C ILE A 148 4.50 -11.93 1.00
N MET A 149 5.31 -12.55 1.86
CA MET A 149 6.73 -12.21 1.95
C MET A 149 7.48 -12.53 0.65
N GLU A 150 7.28 -13.71 0.08
CA GLU A 150 7.89 -14.10 -1.20
C GLU A 150 7.41 -13.21 -2.35
N LEU A 151 6.13 -12.87 -2.34
CA LEU A 151 5.49 -11.95 -3.27
C LEU A 151 6.12 -10.55 -3.21
N CYS A 152 6.28 -9.98 -2.01
CA CYS A 152 6.96 -8.70 -1.85
C CYS A 152 8.40 -8.79 -2.34
N LYS A 153 9.14 -9.86 -2.00
CA LYS A 153 10.54 -10.03 -2.46
C LYS A 153 10.64 -10.03 -3.98
N SER A 154 9.71 -10.68 -4.67
CA SER A 154 9.66 -10.68 -6.14
C SER A 154 9.54 -9.25 -6.71
N ILE A 155 8.76 -8.37 -6.11
CA ILE A 155 8.63 -6.97 -6.57
C ILE A 155 9.97 -6.20 -6.46
N PHE A 156 10.82 -6.56 -5.50
CA PHE A 156 12.13 -5.94 -5.29
C PHE A 156 13.29 -6.69 -5.96
N ASP A 157 13.02 -7.80 -6.65
CA ASP A 157 14.02 -8.52 -7.42
C ASP A 157 14.39 -7.73 -8.68
N LYS A 158 15.69 -7.71 -9.04
CA LYS A 158 16.22 -6.82 -10.08
C LYS A 158 15.61 -7.08 -11.46
N ASP A 159 15.43 -8.35 -11.82
CA ASP A 159 14.88 -8.75 -13.12
C ASP A 159 13.40 -8.37 -13.22
N THR A 160 12.72 -8.36 -12.08
CA THR A 160 11.31 -8.01 -11.95
C THR A 160 11.10 -6.50 -11.92
N GLU A 161 11.98 -5.74 -11.26
CA GLU A 161 11.96 -4.27 -11.24
C GLU A 161 12.07 -3.66 -12.65
N GLU A 162 12.97 -4.19 -13.49
CA GLU A 162 13.15 -3.78 -14.89
C GLU A 162 11.87 -4.05 -15.71
N ALA A 163 11.25 -5.21 -15.52
CA ALA A 163 10.04 -5.61 -16.23
C ALA A 163 8.82 -4.73 -15.87
N TRP A 164 8.67 -4.31 -14.62
CA TRP A 164 7.56 -3.45 -14.19
C TRP A 164 7.74 -1.99 -14.63
N ARG A 165 8.98 -1.46 -14.60
CA ARG A 165 9.28 -0.12 -15.16
C ARG A 165 8.87 0.01 -16.62
N VAL A 166 9.00 -1.07 -17.40
CA VAL A 166 8.67 -1.10 -18.83
C VAL A 166 7.19 -1.43 -19.08
N LYS A 167 6.59 -2.37 -18.34
CA LYS A 167 5.22 -2.85 -18.60
C LYS A 167 4.12 -1.98 -18.05
N VAL A 168 4.37 -1.21 -17.01
CA VAL A 168 3.30 -0.57 -16.25
C VAL A 168 3.48 0.93 -16.25
N LYS A 169 2.78 1.60 -17.16
CA LYS A 169 2.54 3.03 -17.02
C LYS A 169 1.82 3.22 -15.69
N MET A 170 2.38 4.04 -14.80
CA MET A 170 1.79 4.42 -13.51
C MET A 170 0.30 4.78 -13.63
N GLY A 171 -0.08 5.44 -14.73
CA GLY A 171 -1.47 5.73 -15.07
C GLY A 171 -2.36 4.49 -15.13
N GLY A 172 -1.89 3.36 -15.69
CA GLY A 172 -2.65 2.10 -15.74
C GLY A 172 -2.90 1.49 -14.36
N ILE A 173 -1.91 1.50 -13.45
CA ILE A 173 -2.14 1.04 -12.06
C ILE A 173 -3.17 1.92 -11.37
N LEU A 174 -3.04 3.24 -11.50
CA LEU A 174 -3.94 4.18 -10.86
C LEU A 174 -5.37 3.99 -11.36
N THR A 175 -5.54 3.81 -12.68
CA THR A 175 -6.82 3.47 -13.30
C THR A 175 -7.36 2.14 -12.73
N ASP A 176 -6.58 1.07 -12.74
CA ASP A 176 -7.04 -0.26 -12.30
C ASP A 176 -7.39 -0.29 -10.79
N LEU A 177 -6.62 0.41 -9.95
CA LEU A 177 -6.88 0.48 -8.51
C LEU A 177 -8.01 1.45 -8.15
N PHE A 178 -8.11 2.61 -8.81
CA PHE A 178 -8.94 3.71 -8.31
C PHE A 178 -10.16 4.01 -9.15
N ASN A 179 -10.24 3.59 -10.42
CA ASN A 179 -11.48 3.72 -11.19
C ASN A 179 -12.68 3.00 -10.55
N PRO A 180 -12.54 1.80 -9.96
CA PRO A 180 -13.68 1.14 -9.31
C PRO A 180 -14.29 1.98 -8.18
N LEU A 181 -13.49 2.86 -7.53
CA LEU A 181 -13.98 3.78 -6.51
C LEU A 181 -14.79 4.96 -7.11
N LEU A 182 -14.50 5.35 -8.36
CA LEU A 182 -15.14 6.48 -9.05
C LEU A 182 -16.49 6.07 -9.64
N GLU A 183 -16.58 4.88 -10.24
CA GLU A 183 -17.82 4.34 -10.80
C GLU A 183 -18.92 4.21 -9.72
N ASP A 184 -18.53 3.86 -8.49
CA ASP A 184 -19.45 3.82 -7.33
C ASP A 184 -19.96 5.21 -6.87
N THR A 185 -19.34 6.29 -7.35
CA THR A 185 -19.70 7.66 -6.98
C THR A 185 -20.64 8.29 -8.01
N GLU A 186 -20.60 7.85 -9.27
CA GLU A 186 -21.42 8.37 -10.38
C GLU A 186 -22.84 7.77 -10.41
N GLU A 187 -23.10 6.60 -9.80
CA GLU A 187 -24.45 6.03 -9.66
C GLU A 187 -25.33 6.74 -8.58
N LYS A 188 -24.90 7.92 -8.08
CA LYS A 188 -25.61 8.67 -7.03
C LYS A 188 -26.38 9.92 -7.49
N ASP A 189 -26.44 10.20 -8.79
CA ASP A 189 -27.22 11.31 -9.36
C ASP A 189 -28.45 10.85 -10.16
#